data_AF-A0A2R6DGN1-F1
#
_entry.id   AF-A0A2R6DGN1-F1
#
_cell.length_a   1.000
_cell.length_b   1.000
_cell.length_c   1.000
_cell.angle_alpha   90.00
_cell.angle_beta   90.00
_cell.angle_gamma   90.00
#
_symmetry.space_group_name_H-M   'P 1'
#
loop_
_entity.id
_entity.type
_entity.pdbx_description
1 polymer ?
#
loop_
_entity_poly.entity_id
_entity_poly.type
_entity_poly.pdbx_seq_one_letter_code
_entity_poly.pdbx_strand_id
1 'polypeptide(L)' 'MVKVAVRERIEGLAVADDFYDSLDEAVGELLSDAARRAEANGRKTVQARDL' A
#
# COMPACT_ATOMS: atom_id res chain seq x y z
N MET A 1 6.12 -5.64 11.36
CA MET A 1 4.63 -5.68 11.31
C MET A 1 4.11 -6.01 9.91
N VAL A 2 4.49 -5.31 8.83
CA VAL A 2 3.99 -5.61 7.46
C VAL A 2 4.47 -6.95 6.90
N LYS A 3 5.76 -7.30 7.07
CA LYS A 3 6.31 -8.57 6.55
C LYS A 3 5.57 -9.82 7.06
N VAL A 4 5.07 -9.78 8.31
CA VAL A 4 4.30 -10.88 8.90
C VAL A 4 2.93 -10.99 8.23
N ALA A 5 2.21 -9.87 8.11
CA ALA A 5 0.92 -9.84 7.43
C ALA A 5 1.01 -10.29 5.96
N VAL A 6 2.08 -9.95 5.25
CA VAL A 6 2.32 -10.42 3.87
C VAL A 6 2.46 -11.95 3.85
N ARG A 7 3.25 -12.53 4.76
CA ARG A 7 3.43 -13.99 4.85
C ARG A 7 2.15 -14.73 5.26
N GLU A 8 1.30 -14.12 6.09
CA GLU A 8 -0.01 -14.68 6.44
C GLU A 8 -0.98 -14.69 5.26
N ARG A 9 -0.86 -13.74 4.32
CA ARG A 9 -1.70 -13.66 3.12
C ARG A 9 -1.22 -14.55 1.98
N ILE A 10 0.06 -14.91 1.98
CA ILE A 10 0.70 -15.72 0.94
C ILE A 10 1.04 -17.08 1.55
N GLU A 11 0.03 -17.95 1.62
CA GLU A 11 0.19 -19.30 2.17
C GLU A 11 0.99 -20.20 1.21
N GLY A 12 1.93 -20.96 1.77
CA GLY A 12 2.65 -22.00 1.04
C GLY A 12 3.80 -21.53 0.14
N LEU A 13 4.13 -20.24 0.12
CA LEU A 13 5.23 -19.71 -0.68
C LEU A 13 6.27 -19.00 0.19
N ALA A 14 7.55 -19.18 -0.15
CA ALA A 14 8.60 -18.33 0.36
C ALA A 14 8.51 -16.95 -0.29
N VAL A 15 8.69 -15.90 0.51
CA VAL A 15 8.69 -14.51 0.03
C VAL A 15 10.14 -14.03 0.01
N ALA A 16 10.64 -13.68 -1.17
CA ALA A 16 11.97 -13.12 -1.34
C ALA A 16 12.08 -11.76 -0.64
N ASP A 17 13.29 -11.34 -0.28
CA ASP A 17 13.48 -10.09 0.47
C ASP A 17 13.25 -8.84 -0.39
N ASP A 18 13.56 -8.91 -1.68
CA ASP A 18 13.32 -7.83 -2.68
C ASP A 18 11.84 -7.61 -2.98
N PHE A 19 10.99 -8.61 -2.76
CA PHE A 19 9.54 -8.47 -2.88
C PHE A 19 9.00 -7.36 -1.98
N TYR A 20 9.56 -7.18 -0.78
CA TYR A 20 9.10 -6.14 0.13
C TYR A 20 9.41 -4.73 -0.38
N ASP A 21 10.50 -4.55 -1.13
CA ASP A 21 10.86 -3.27 -1.72
C ASP A 21 9.88 -2.92 -2.85
N SER A 22 9.57 -3.87 -3.72
CA SER A 22 8.54 -3.69 -4.77
C SER A 22 7.15 -3.47 -4.19
N LEU A 23 6.81 -4.14 -3.08
CA LEU A 23 5.54 -3.92 -2.40
C LEU A 23 5.46 -2.52 -1.80
N ASP A 24 6.55 -2.03 -1.19
CA ASP A 24 6.62 -0.69 -0.61
C ASP A 24 6.42 0.38 -1.70
N GLU A 25 7.08 0.23 -2.85
CA GLU A 25 6.89 1.11 -4.00
C GLU A 25 5.44 1.13 -4.48
N ALA A 26 4.84 -0.06 -4.71
CA ALA A 26 3.46 -0.16 -5.17
C ALA A 26 2.45 0.44 -4.19
N VAL A 27 2.64 0.22 -2.88
CA VAL A 27 1.80 0.83 -1.85
C VAL A 27 2.02 2.34 -1.79
N GLY A 28 3.26 2.81 -1.95
CA GLY A 28 3.61 4.23 -2.00
C GLY A 28 2.92 4.97 -3.15
N GLU A 29 2.86 4.36 -4.34
CA GLU A 29 2.11 4.89 -5.48
C GLU A 29 0.61 4.96 -5.18
N LEU A 30 0.03 3.88 -4.64
CA LEU A 30 -1.39 3.83 -4.28
C LEU A 30 -1.76 4.91 -3.24
N LEU A 31 -0.92 5.11 -2.24
CA LEU A 31 -1.13 6.14 -1.21
C LEU A 31 -0.98 7.55 -1.78
N SER A 32 -0.02 7.76 -2.69
CA SER A 32 0.16 9.03 -3.40
C SER A 32 -1.08 9.37 -4.22
N ASP A 33 -1.65 8.39 -4.91
CA ASP A 33 -2.87 8.54 -5.68
C ASP A 33 -4.08 8.87 -4.81
N ALA A 34 -4.22 8.19 -3.68
CA ALA A 34 -5.27 8.48 -2.72
C ALA A 34 -5.14 9.90 -2.12
N ALA A 35 -3.91 10.33 -1.79
CA ALA A 35 -3.66 11.69 -1.35
C ALA A 35 -4.03 12.72 -2.44
N ARG A 36 -3.64 12.48 -3.70
CA ARG A 36 -4.01 13.34 -4.84
C ARG A 36 -5.53 13.45 -5.00
N ARG A 37 -6.26 12.33 -4.88
CA ARG A 37 -7.74 12.34 -4.95
C ARG A 37 -8.37 13.11 -3.80
N ALA A 38 -7.85 12.96 -2.59
CA ALA A 38 -8.32 13.73 -1.43
C ALA A 38 -8.12 15.23 -1.65
N GLU A 39 -6.92 15.64 -2.07
CA GLU A 39 -6.59 17.04 -2.35
C GLU A 39 -7.41 17.63 -3.50
N ALA A 40 -7.58 16.89 -4.60
CA ALA A 40 -8.40 17.33 -5.74
C ALA A 40 -9.87 17.56 -5.36
N ASN A 41 -10.35 16.89 -4.30
CA ASN A 41 -11.68 17.08 -3.73
C ASN A 41 -11.70 18.07 -2.54
N GLY A 42 -10.64 18.85 -2.36
CA GLY A 42 -10.55 19.88 -1.31
C GLY A 42 -10.45 19.33 0.11
N ARG A 43 -10.09 18.06 0.29
CA ARG A 43 -9.98 17.41 1.60
C ARG A 43 -8.54 17.38 2.09
N LYS A 44 -8.38 17.39 3.42
CA LYS A 44 -7.08 17.23 4.13
C LYS A 44 -6.94 15.89 4.84
N THR A 45 -7.87 14.98 4.58
CA THR A 45 -7.90 13.64 5.17
C THR A 45 -8.21 12.65 4.06
N VAL A 46 -7.30 11.71 3.84
CA VAL A 46 -7.52 10.56 2.96
C VAL A 46 -8.61 9.68 3.57
N GLN A 47 -9.57 9.28 2.76
CA GLN A 47 -10.70 8.44 3.14
C GLN A 47 -10.70 7.14 2.33
N ALA A 48 -11.49 6.16 2.75
CA ALA A 48 -11.63 4.90 2.02
C ALA A 48 -12.03 5.06 0.54
N ARG A 49 -12.72 6.15 0.18
CA ARG A 49 -13.11 6.47 -1.21
C ARG A 49 -11.96 6.95 -2.09
N ASP A 50 -10.84 7.33 -1.47
CA ASP A 50 -9.66 7.81 -2.18
C ASP A 50 -8.72 6.67 -2.55
N LEU A 51 -8.83 5.54 -1.85
CA LEU A 51 -8.06 4.34 -2.13
C LEU A 51 -8.51 3.67 -3.44
#